data_AF-A0A077NBF4-F1
#
_entry.id   AF-A0A077NBF4-F1
#
_cell.length_a   1.000
_cell.length_b   1.000
_cell.length_c   1.000
_cell.angle_alpha   90.00
_cell.angle_beta   90.00
_cell.angle_gamma   90.00
#
_symmetry.space_group_name_H-M   'P 1'
#
loop_
_entity.id
_entity.type
_entity.pdbx_description
1 polymer ?
#
loop_
_entity_poly.entity_id
_entity_poly.type
_entity_poly.pdbx_seq_one_letter_code
_entity_poly.pdbx_strand_id
1 'polypeptide(L)'
;MVSIGKETNHSILSRDLPPELENIYGVVVRFCMSARRFDKGMLCKGFKLEDEKGQLLIDKMIERGVIDRQDDKGDYFISDTYNHSDYLLEVERKEDEKKSKKKKEEENRINLSKSLFFIAIIVFIFSLFFLIREPMSLLIVLPLSIAVGAYSDKLPKGVPPVIVIAICISTLLLVNSMAPIFGNKYDEKIAIESTNKQISKDTNVAQNSVNASLDEPSSSYVHSAKTYTKEQLNDMVNSGNYPDQLSPVTKDSGLSFTACKNSALDAYNQVIGEYPAKKVVDSSILFIVKLWTNDGVIVISCSEPDQKSTITQSEYK
;
A
#
# COMPACT_ATOMS: atom_id res chain seq x y z
N MET A 1 -70.02 19.48 26.84
CA MET A 1 -68.72 20.08 26.45
C MET A 1 -67.63 19.27 27.13
N VAL A 2 -67.15 18.22 26.47
CA VAL A 2 -66.00 17.45 26.96
C VAL A 2 -64.78 18.05 26.27
N SER A 3 -64.00 18.80 27.05
CA SER A 3 -62.68 19.24 26.65
C SER A 3 -61.81 17.99 26.62
N ILE A 4 -61.27 17.63 25.45
CA ILE A 4 -60.30 16.54 25.33
C ILE A 4 -59.08 16.97 26.13
N GLY A 5 -58.99 16.44 27.36
CA GLY A 5 -57.85 16.59 28.23
C GLY A 5 -56.61 16.08 27.51
N LYS A 6 -55.59 16.95 27.45
CA LYS A 6 -54.22 16.63 27.09
C LYS A 6 -53.66 15.62 28.11
N GLU A 7 -53.92 14.34 27.90
CA GLU A 7 -53.16 13.27 28.52
C GLU A 7 -53.24 12.02 27.65
N THR A 8 -52.54 12.04 26.53
CA THR A 8 -52.18 10.83 25.79
C THR A 8 -50.67 10.69 25.79
N ASN A 9 -50.25 9.53 26.29
CA ASN A 9 -48.89 9.03 26.37
C ASN A 9 -48.09 9.35 25.09
N HIS A 10 -47.11 10.24 25.23
CA HIS A 10 -46.21 10.74 24.19
C HIS A 10 -45.20 9.68 23.67
N SER A 11 -45.46 8.39 23.86
CA SER A 11 -44.51 7.30 23.58
C SER A 11 -44.86 6.43 22.37
N ILE A 12 -45.91 6.75 21.59
CA ILE A 12 -46.15 6.11 20.29
C ILE A 12 -45.43 6.92 19.22
N LEU A 13 -44.14 6.61 19.09
CA LEU A 13 -43.40 6.47 17.85
C LEU A 13 -43.88 7.35 16.68
N SER A 14 -43.06 8.33 16.31
CA SER A 14 -43.04 8.90 14.96
C SER A 14 -42.72 7.80 13.94
N ARG A 15 -43.68 6.90 13.67
CA ARG A 15 -43.58 5.95 12.57
C ARG A 15 -43.77 6.77 11.31
N ASP A 16 -42.71 6.86 10.53
CA ASP A 16 -42.83 7.27 9.14
C ASP A 16 -43.88 6.37 8.48
N LEU A 17 -44.79 7.01 7.73
CA LEU A 17 -45.82 6.29 7.01
C LEU A 17 -45.14 5.35 6.00
N PRO A 18 -45.58 4.09 5.88
CA PRO A 18 -45.15 3.22 4.80
C PRO A 18 -45.27 3.92 3.44
N PRO A 19 -44.35 3.69 2.49
CA PRO A 19 -44.35 4.38 1.19
C PRO A 19 -45.69 4.26 0.44
N GLU A 20 -46.34 3.11 0.56
CA GLU A 20 -47.68 2.86 0.00
C GLU A 20 -48.74 3.82 0.53
N LEU A 21 -48.68 4.13 1.83
CA LEU A 21 -49.63 5.02 2.50
C LEU A 21 -49.29 6.50 2.24
N GLU A 22 -48.00 6.86 2.17
CA GLU A 22 -47.59 8.25 1.88
C GLU A 22 -48.07 8.66 0.47
N ASN A 23 -48.04 7.74 -0.50
CA ASN A 23 -48.50 7.98 -1.86
C ASN A 23 -49.99 8.29 -1.97
N ILE A 24 -50.82 7.69 -1.10
CA ILE A 24 -52.27 7.92 -1.10
C ILE A 24 -52.71 9.00 -0.11
N TYR A 25 -51.82 9.39 0.83
CA TYR A 25 -52.12 10.34 1.91
C TYR A 25 -52.78 11.62 1.40
N GLY A 26 -52.23 12.25 0.35
CA GLY A 26 -52.79 13.49 -0.20
C GLY A 26 -54.17 13.32 -0.85
N VAL A 27 -54.49 12.13 -1.36
CA VAL A 27 -55.82 11.82 -1.90
C VAL A 27 -56.81 11.59 -0.75
N VAL A 28 -56.37 10.86 0.27
CA VAL A 28 -57.15 10.59 1.49
C VAL A 28 -57.50 11.90 2.21
N VAL A 29 -56.53 12.79 2.40
CA VAL A 29 -56.76 14.11 3.04
C VAL A 29 -57.78 14.92 2.25
N ARG A 30 -57.67 15.00 0.91
CA ARG A 30 -58.64 15.70 0.07
C ARG A 30 -60.04 15.11 0.16
N PHE A 31 -60.15 13.79 0.17
CA PHE A 31 -61.42 13.10 0.38
C PHE A 31 -62.04 13.47 1.73
N CYS A 32 -61.26 13.41 2.80
CA CYS A 32 -61.75 13.73 4.15
C CYS A 32 -62.13 15.21 4.29
N MET A 33 -61.34 16.12 3.69
CA MET A 33 -61.67 17.55 3.62
C MET A 33 -63.00 17.81 2.91
N SER A 34 -63.28 17.08 1.83
CA SER A 34 -64.55 17.17 1.10
C SER A 34 -65.72 16.63 1.94
N ALA A 35 -65.51 15.52 2.65
CA ALA A 35 -66.51 14.90 3.52
C ALA A 35 -66.80 15.73 4.79
N ARG A 36 -65.82 16.52 5.28
CA ARG A 36 -65.82 17.30 6.54
C ARG A 36 -65.93 16.49 7.83
N ARG A 37 -66.61 15.35 7.78
CA ARG A 37 -66.79 14.36 8.84
C ARG A 37 -66.66 12.96 8.24
N PHE A 38 -65.99 12.06 8.94
CA PHE A 38 -65.86 10.65 8.52
C PHE A 38 -65.58 9.74 9.71
N ASP A 39 -65.96 8.47 9.60
CA ASP A 39 -65.55 7.42 10.53
C ASP A 39 -64.41 6.57 9.93
N LYS A 40 -63.71 5.81 10.80
CA LYS A 40 -62.63 4.92 10.38
C LYS A 40 -63.08 3.89 9.34
N GLY A 41 -64.27 3.31 9.50
CA GLY A 41 -64.81 2.31 8.59
C GLY A 41 -65.10 2.87 7.20
N MET A 42 -65.62 4.10 7.11
CA MET A 42 -65.79 4.82 5.85
C MET A 42 -64.45 5.04 5.13
N LEU A 43 -63.41 5.44 5.87
CA LEU A 43 -62.06 5.62 5.34
C LEU A 43 -61.48 4.31 4.80
N CYS A 44 -61.50 3.25 5.64
CA CYS A 44 -60.96 1.94 5.27
C CYS A 44 -61.69 1.34 4.06
N LYS A 45 -63.02 1.44 4.01
CA LYS A 45 -63.81 0.96 2.86
C LYS A 45 -63.55 1.76 1.59
N GLY A 46 -63.48 3.09 1.69
CA GLY A 46 -63.27 3.98 0.54
C GLY A 46 -61.94 3.73 -0.16
N PHE A 47 -60.89 3.44 0.60
CA PHE A 47 -59.53 3.24 0.07
C PHE A 47 -59.07 1.78 0.06
N LYS A 48 -59.97 0.83 0.38
CA LYS A 48 -59.68 -0.62 0.49
C LYS A 48 -58.47 -0.90 1.41
N LEU A 49 -58.42 -0.22 2.54
CA LEU A 49 -57.34 -0.33 3.50
C LEU A 49 -57.68 -1.33 4.59
N GLU A 50 -56.66 -2.05 5.04
CA GLU A 50 -56.72 -2.83 6.27
C GLU A 50 -56.89 -1.90 7.47
N ASP A 51 -57.51 -2.43 8.52
CA ASP A 51 -57.94 -1.63 9.66
C ASP A 51 -56.77 -0.98 10.43
N GLU A 52 -55.61 -1.63 10.46
CA GLU A 52 -54.37 -1.08 11.02
C GLU A 52 -53.81 0.07 10.17
N LYS A 53 -53.82 -0.07 8.83
CA LYS A 53 -53.35 0.95 7.90
C LYS A 53 -54.24 2.19 7.93
N GLY A 54 -55.55 1.99 8.06
CA GLY A 54 -56.52 3.07 8.24
C GLY A 54 -56.28 3.86 9.53
N GLN A 55 -56.00 3.16 10.63
CA GLN A 55 -55.65 3.83 11.90
C GLN A 55 -54.36 4.64 11.77
N LEU A 56 -53.33 4.08 11.14
CA LEU A 56 -52.05 4.76 10.94
C LEU A 56 -52.19 6.08 10.15
N LEU A 57 -53.07 6.10 9.14
CA LEU A 57 -53.39 7.31 8.38
C LEU A 57 -54.07 8.35 9.27
N ILE A 58 -55.06 7.94 10.07
CA ILE A 58 -55.78 8.81 10.99
C ILE A 58 -54.82 9.41 12.02
N ASP A 59 -53.97 8.60 12.63
CA ASP A 59 -52.97 9.06 13.60
C ASP A 59 -52.04 10.11 12.96
N LYS A 60 -51.61 9.88 11.71
CA LYS A 60 -50.80 10.85 10.96
C LYS A 60 -51.55 12.14 10.62
N MET A 61 -52.83 12.03 10.31
CA MET A 61 -53.71 13.18 10.07
C MET A 61 -53.93 14.00 11.34
N ILE A 62 -54.03 13.37 12.51
CA ILE A 62 -54.04 14.05 13.81
C ILE A 62 -52.70 14.75 14.06
N GLU A 63 -51.58 14.04 13.90
CA GLU A 63 -50.22 14.59 14.08
C GLU A 63 -49.97 15.83 13.21
N ARG A 64 -50.46 15.81 11.97
CA ARG A 64 -50.32 16.91 11.00
C ARG A 64 -51.41 17.98 11.12
N GLY A 65 -52.29 17.90 12.13
CA GLY A 65 -53.34 18.89 12.38
C GLY A 65 -54.47 18.92 11.36
N VAL A 66 -54.63 17.86 10.57
CA VAL A 66 -55.73 17.71 9.61
C VAL A 66 -57.05 17.45 10.35
N ILE A 67 -57.01 16.66 11.43
CA ILE A 67 -58.16 16.30 12.27
C ILE A 67 -58.10 17.14 13.55
N ASP A 68 -59.19 17.82 13.88
CA ASP A 68 -59.29 18.71 15.05
C ASP A 68 -59.84 17.98 16.28
N ARG A 69 -60.86 17.14 16.08
CA ARG A 69 -61.55 16.43 17.18
C ARG A 69 -62.19 15.12 16.73
N GLN A 70 -62.45 14.26 17.70
CA GLN A 70 -63.23 13.03 17.55
C GLN A 70 -64.43 13.08 18.51
N ASP A 71 -65.61 12.63 18.06
CA ASP A 71 -66.78 12.50 18.95
C ASP A 71 -66.84 11.14 19.66
N ASP A 72 -67.73 11.03 20.65
CA ASP A 72 -67.93 9.80 21.43
C ASP A 72 -68.47 8.63 20.58
N LYS A 73 -68.90 8.89 19.35
CA LYS A 73 -69.38 7.88 18.39
C LYS A 73 -68.26 7.36 17.48
N GLY A 74 -67.06 7.96 17.58
CA GLY A 74 -65.90 7.58 16.78
C GLY A 74 -65.78 8.33 15.45
N ASP A 75 -66.57 9.37 15.21
CA ASP A 75 -66.47 10.21 14.03
C ASP A 75 -65.40 11.30 14.20
N TYR A 76 -64.60 11.50 13.16
CA TYR A 76 -63.53 12.48 13.09
C TYR A 76 -63.98 13.74 12.37
N PHE A 77 -63.56 14.91 12.86
CA PHE A 77 -63.86 16.22 12.29
C PHE A 77 -62.57 16.87 11.76
N ILE A 78 -62.64 17.35 10.52
CA ILE A 78 -61.52 18.03 9.87
C ILE A 78 -61.37 19.46 10.41
N SER A 79 -60.12 19.87 10.63
CA SER A 79 -59.77 21.23 11.05
C SER A 79 -60.05 22.25 9.93
N ASP A 80 -60.77 23.32 10.26
CA ASP A 80 -61.03 24.42 9.32
C ASP A 80 -59.79 25.29 9.04
N THR A 81 -58.76 25.19 9.89
CA THR A 81 -57.51 25.93 9.75
C THR A 81 -56.44 25.15 8.99
N TYR A 82 -56.70 23.89 8.63
CA TYR A 82 -55.74 23.07 7.90
C TYR A 82 -55.62 23.52 6.44
N ASN A 83 -54.40 23.90 6.03
CA ASN A 83 -54.08 24.23 4.65
C ASN A 83 -53.29 23.10 3.98
N HIS A 84 -53.94 22.38 3.07
CA HIS A 84 -53.30 21.26 2.37
C HIS A 84 -52.20 21.71 1.39
N SER A 85 -52.22 22.96 0.89
CA SER A 85 -51.18 23.44 -0.03
C SER A 85 -49.80 23.45 0.61
N ASP A 86 -49.73 23.78 1.90
CA ASP A 86 -48.47 23.89 2.64
C ASP A 86 -47.82 22.52 2.81
N TYR A 87 -48.65 21.47 2.94
CA TYR A 87 -48.18 20.09 2.93
C TYR A 87 -47.59 19.69 1.57
N LEU A 88 -48.27 20.01 0.46
CA LEU A 88 -47.79 19.68 -0.88
C LEU A 88 -46.45 20.38 -1.18
N LEU A 89 -46.31 21.65 -0.79
CA LEU A 89 -45.07 22.40 -0.89
C LEU A 89 -43.93 21.75 -0.09
N GLU A 90 -44.21 21.26 1.12
CA GLU A 90 -43.22 20.59 1.96
C GLU A 90 -42.78 19.23 1.36
N VAL A 91 -43.69 18.51 0.70
CA VAL A 91 -43.38 17.27 -0.03
C VAL A 91 -42.51 17.57 -1.25
N GLU A 92 -42.90 18.54 -2.07
CA GLU A 92 -42.14 18.98 -3.25
C GLU A 92 -40.72 19.41 -2.86
N ARG A 93 -40.59 20.21 -1.79
CA ARG A 93 -39.28 20.63 -1.25
C ARG A 93 -38.40 19.45 -0.86
N LYS A 94 -38.96 18.45 -0.17
CA LYS A 94 -38.22 17.24 0.22
C LYS A 94 -37.82 16.39 -0.99
N GLU A 95 -38.65 16.32 -2.02
CA GLU A 95 -38.28 15.64 -3.26
C GLU A 95 -37.15 16.35 -3.99
N ASP A 96 -37.20 17.68 -4.07
CA ASP A 96 -36.18 18.48 -4.71
C ASP A 96 -34.85 18.45 -3.95
N GLU A 97 -34.88 18.45 -2.61
CA GLU A 97 -33.70 18.20 -1.79
C GLU A 97 -33.10 16.82 -2.05
N LYS A 98 -33.93 15.77 -2.16
CA LYS A 98 -33.47 14.40 -2.48
C LYS A 98 -32.86 14.32 -3.87
N LYS A 99 -33.48 14.95 -4.88
CA LYS A 99 -32.96 15.02 -6.26
C LYS A 99 -31.63 15.78 -6.31
N SER A 100 -31.54 16.91 -5.61
CA SER A 100 -30.32 17.72 -5.50
C SER A 100 -29.18 16.94 -4.84
N LYS A 101 -29.45 16.25 -3.72
CA LYS A 101 -28.46 15.39 -3.05
C LYS A 101 -27.96 14.26 -3.96
N LYS A 102 -28.86 13.55 -4.66
CA LYS A 102 -28.48 12.51 -5.62
C LYS A 102 -27.61 13.05 -6.75
N LYS A 103 -27.99 14.18 -7.34
CA LYS A 103 -27.24 14.83 -8.41
C LYS A 103 -25.83 15.22 -7.96
N LYS A 104 -25.71 15.79 -6.75
CA LYS A 104 -24.42 16.16 -6.16
C LYS A 104 -23.53 14.95 -5.87
N GLU A 105 -24.12 13.84 -5.42
CA GLU A 105 -23.37 12.60 -5.18
C GLU A 105 -22.85 11.98 -6.49
N GLU A 106 -23.67 11.98 -7.54
CA GLU A 106 -23.28 11.49 -8.86
C GLU A 106 -22.18 12.35 -9.48
N GLU A 107 -22.29 13.68 -9.40
CA GLU A 107 -21.27 14.63 -9.84
C GLU A 107 -19.94 14.43 -9.10
N ASN A 108 -19.98 14.24 -7.78
CA ASN A 108 -18.80 13.94 -6.97
C ASN A 108 -18.14 12.62 -7.38
N ARG A 109 -18.91 11.57 -7.68
CA ARG A 109 -18.37 10.29 -8.16
C ARG A 109 -17.69 10.45 -9.53
N ILE A 110 -18.28 11.23 -10.43
CA ILE A 110 -17.69 11.53 -11.74
C ILE A 110 -16.36 12.28 -11.57
N ASN A 111 -16.33 13.31 -10.72
CA ASN A 111 -15.10 14.08 -10.47
C ASN A 111 -14.00 13.23 -9.80
N LEU A 112 -14.36 12.36 -8.85
CA LEU A 112 -13.42 11.44 -8.20
C LEU A 112 -12.81 10.45 -9.19
N SER A 113 -13.63 9.83 -10.05
CA SER A 113 -13.14 8.88 -11.06
C SER A 113 -12.19 9.53 -12.08
N LYS A 114 -12.48 10.77 -12.51
CA LYS A 114 -11.57 11.56 -13.36
C LYS A 114 -10.24 11.83 -12.66
N SER A 115 -10.28 12.28 -11.41
CA SER A 115 -9.07 12.57 -10.63
C SER A 115 -8.21 11.33 -10.43
N LEU A 116 -8.81 10.19 -10.09
CA LEU A 116 -8.10 8.90 -9.94
C LEU A 116 -7.42 8.46 -11.24
N PHE A 117 -8.06 8.70 -12.39
CA PHE A 117 -7.47 8.41 -13.69
C PHE A 117 -6.21 9.26 -13.96
N PHE A 118 -6.26 10.57 -13.67
CA PHE A 118 -5.08 11.44 -13.78
C PHE A 118 -3.95 11.00 -12.85
N ILE A 119 -4.26 10.65 -11.60
CA ILE A 119 -3.27 10.15 -10.63
C ILE A 119 -2.64 8.85 -11.15
N ALA A 120 -3.44 7.92 -11.67
CA ALA A 120 -2.92 6.67 -12.22
C ALA A 120 -1.95 6.90 -13.38
N ILE A 121 -2.24 7.86 -14.27
CA ILE A 121 -1.31 8.25 -15.35
C ILE A 121 -0.01 8.80 -14.78
N ILE A 122 -0.06 9.71 -13.80
CA ILE A 122 1.15 10.28 -13.19
C ILE A 122 2.00 9.19 -12.52
N VAL A 123 1.37 8.30 -11.74
CA VAL A 123 2.05 7.18 -11.09
C VAL A 123 2.66 6.23 -12.11
N PHE A 124 1.95 5.97 -13.23
CA PHE A 124 2.46 5.13 -14.31
C PHE A 124 3.69 5.75 -14.99
N ILE A 125 3.64 7.05 -15.32
CA ILE A 125 4.78 7.79 -15.91
C ILE A 125 5.97 7.79 -14.95
N PHE A 126 5.72 8.09 -13.67
CA PHE A 126 6.78 8.09 -12.65
C PHE A 126 7.39 6.70 -12.49
N SER A 127 6.58 5.65 -12.52
CA SER A 127 7.08 4.27 -12.49
C SER A 127 7.93 3.97 -13.72
N LEU A 128 7.46 4.30 -14.93
CA LEU A 128 8.23 4.12 -16.16
C LEU A 128 9.61 4.79 -16.09
N PHE A 129 9.71 5.99 -15.51
CA PHE A 129 10.99 6.68 -15.33
C PHE A 129 12.01 5.84 -14.55
N PHE A 130 11.61 5.18 -13.45
CA PHE A 130 12.49 4.30 -12.69
C PHE A 130 12.76 2.98 -13.38
N LEU A 131 11.76 2.43 -14.06
CA LEU A 131 11.87 1.15 -14.76
C LEU A 131 12.76 1.22 -16.01
N ILE A 132 12.97 2.39 -16.61
CA ILE A 132 13.92 2.56 -17.73
C ILE A 132 15.35 2.14 -17.35
N ARG A 133 15.73 2.22 -16.06
CA ARG A 133 17.05 1.76 -15.59
C ARG A 133 17.21 0.23 -15.62
N GLU A 134 16.13 -0.51 -15.56
CA GLU A 134 16.10 -1.97 -15.45
C GLU A 134 15.12 -2.53 -16.51
N PRO A 135 15.55 -2.72 -17.77
CA PRO A 135 14.65 -2.99 -18.90
C PRO A 135 13.78 -4.25 -18.73
N MET A 136 14.21 -5.20 -17.88
CA MET A 136 13.44 -6.41 -17.56
C MET A 136 12.13 -6.12 -16.83
N SER A 137 12.11 -5.08 -15.98
CA SER A 137 10.90 -4.70 -15.24
C SER A 137 9.83 -4.11 -16.16
N LEU A 138 10.25 -3.43 -17.23
CA LEU A 138 9.38 -2.79 -18.20
C LEU A 138 8.57 -3.83 -19.00
N LEU A 139 9.17 -5.01 -19.23
CA LEU A 139 8.49 -6.16 -19.86
C LEU A 139 7.36 -6.74 -19.01
N ILE A 140 7.30 -6.45 -17.71
CA ILE A 140 6.24 -6.93 -16.82
C ILE A 140 5.15 -5.85 -16.67
N VAL A 141 5.54 -4.61 -16.36
CA VAL A 141 4.58 -3.52 -16.08
C VAL A 141 3.76 -3.13 -17.30
N LEU A 142 4.38 -3.07 -18.48
CA LEU A 142 3.72 -2.65 -19.71
C LEU A 142 2.56 -3.59 -20.11
N PRO A 143 2.75 -4.92 -20.26
CA PRO A 143 1.66 -5.82 -20.62
C PRO A 143 0.61 -5.94 -19.53
N LEU A 144 0.99 -5.90 -18.24
CA LEU A 144 0.01 -5.90 -17.14
C LEU A 144 -0.88 -4.66 -17.18
N SER A 145 -0.31 -3.48 -17.42
CA SER A 145 -1.06 -2.23 -17.51
C SER A 145 -1.98 -2.19 -18.74
N ILE A 146 -1.49 -2.70 -19.88
CA ILE A 146 -2.30 -2.84 -21.11
C ILE A 146 -3.44 -3.84 -20.90
N ALA A 147 -3.17 -4.98 -20.24
CA ALA A 147 -4.20 -5.97 -19.93
C ALA A 147 -5.31 -5.37 -19.07
N VAL A 148 -4.98 -4.62 -18.02
CA VAL A 148 -6.00 -3.92 -17.20
C VAL A 148 -6.83 -2.96 -18.04
N GLY A 149 -6.22 -2.26 -19.00
CA GLY A 149 -6.94 -1.44 -19.98
C GLY A 149 -7.90 -2.25 -20.86
N ALA A 150 -7.43 -3.38 -21.41
CA ALA A 150 -8.24 -4.25 -22.26
C ALA A 150 -9.42 -4.91 -21.52
N TYR A 151 -9.29 -5.14 -20.22
CA TYR A 151 -10.37 -5.68 -19.36
C TYR A 151 -11.20 -4.59 -18.67
N SER A 152 -10.98 -3.31 -18.96
CA SER A 152 -11.65 -2.20 -18.26
C SER A 152 -13.17 -2.22 -18.45
N ASP A 153 -13.67 -2.69 -19.59
CA ASP A 153 -15.11 -2.81 -19.88
C ASP A 153 -15.84 -3.83 -19.00
N LYS A 154 -15.11 -4.80 -18.44
CA LYS A 154 -15.66 -5.82 -17.54
C LYS A 154 -15.60 -5.40 -16.06
N LEU A 155 -14.93 -4.30 -15.76
CA LEU A 155 -14.69 -3.85 -14.40
C LEU A 155 -15.59 -2.66 -14.02
N PRO A 156 -15.98 -2.54 -12.74
CA PRO A 156 -16.72 -1.37 -12.28
C PRO A 156 -15.93 -0.08 -12.52
N LYS A 157 -16.64 1.00 -12.87
CA LYS A 157 -16.04 2.33 -13.09
C LYS A 157 -15.21 2.74 -11.86
N GLY A 158 -13.95 3.10 -12.09
CA GLY A 158 -13.00 3.51 -11.04
C GLY A 158 -12.10 2.39 -10.49
N VAL A 159 -12.40 1.12 -10.74
CA VAL A 159 -11.54 -0.01 -10.35
C VAL A 159 -10.24 -0.10 -11.19
N PRO A 160 -10.29 0.06 -12.54
CA PRO A 160 -9.09 -0.03 -13.37
C PRO A 160 -7.91 0.88 -12.93
N PRO A 161 -8.10 2.20 -12.66
CA PRO A 161 -6.98 3.05 -12.25
C PRO A 161 -6.37 2.64 -10.90
N VAL A 162 -7.18 2.13 -9.96
CA VAL A 162 -6.69 1.64 -8.67
C VAL A 162 -5.80 0.40 -8.87
N ILE A 163 -6.21 -0.51 -9.74
CA ILE A 163 -5.41 -1.70 -10.08
C ILE A 163 -4.08 -1.29 -10.73
N VAL A 164 -4.10 -0.35 -11.67
CA VAL A 164 -2.85 0.15 -12.31
C VAL A 164 -1.91 0.75 -11.26
N ILE A 165 -2.42 1.58 -10.34
CA ILE A 165 -1.61 2.14 -9.24
C ILE A 165 -1.02 1.02 -8.38
N ALA A 166 -1.82 0.04 -7.99
CA ALA A 166 -1.36 -1.08 -7.17
C ALA A 166 -0.27 -1.91 -7.87
N ILE A 167 -0.43 -2.18 -9.17
CA ILE A 167 0.58 -2.88 -10.00
C ILE A 167 1.87 -2.07 -10.04
N CYS A 168 1.78 -0.76 -10.28
CA CYS A 168 2.94 0.13 -10.31
C CYS A 168 3.71 0.11 -8.98
N ILE A 169 3.01 0.31 -7.85
CA ILE A 169 3.64 0.30 -6.52
C ILE A 169 4.26 -1.07 -6.21
N SER A 170 3.53 -2.16 -6.45
CA SER A 170 4.02 -3.52 -6.18
C SER A 170 5.26 -3.84 -7.01
N THR A 171 5.28 -3.39 -8.27
CA THR A 171 6.43 -3.62 -9.14
C THR A 171 7.62 -2.77 -8.73
N LEU A 172 7.42 -1.51 -8.32
CA LEU A 172 8.49 -0.68 -7.77
C LEU A 172 9.10 -1.30 -6.52
N LEU A 173 8.29 -1.86 -5.61
CA LEU A 173 8.79 -2.57 -4.43
C LEU A 173 9.60 -3.81 -4.81
N LEU A 174 9.12 -4.59 -5.79
CA LEU A 174 9.81 -5.78 -6.26
C LEU A 174 11.15 -5.43 -6.93
N VAL A 175 11.17 -4.43 -7.80
CA VAL A 175 12.41 -3.95 -8.42
C VAL A 175 13.36 -3.41 -7.37
N ASN A 176 12.88 -2.60 -6.41
CA ASN A 176 13.70 -2.09 -5.32
C ASN A 176 14.31 -3.19 -4.44
N SER A 177 13.68 -4.38 -4.37
CA SER A 177 14.24 -5.53 -3.66
C SER A 177 15.40 -6.20 -4.41
N MET A 178 15.39 -6.19 -5.75
CA MET A 178 16.41 -6.81 -6.60
C MET A 178 17.55 -5.84 -6.92
N ALA A 179 17.19 -4.62 -7.31
CA ALA A 179 18.10 -3.53 -7.60
C ALA A 179 17.69 -2.35 -6.70
N PRO A 180 18.37 -2.12 -5.56
CA PRO A 180 18.00 -1.05 -4.65
C PRO A 180 18.08 0.29 -5.37
N ILE A 181 16.93 0.95 -5.51
CA ILE A 181 16.78 2.27 -6.11
C ILE A 181 16.84 3.34 -5.01
N PHE A 182 16.36 3.01 -3.81
CA PHE A 182 16.28 3.93 -2.67
C PHE A 182 16.63 3.25 -1.34
N GLY A 183 17.04 4.06 -0.36
CA GLY A 183 17.32 3.64 1.02
C GLY A 183 18.76 3.19 1.24
N ASN A 184 19.07 2.76 2.47
CA ASN A 184 20.45 2.51 2.93
C ASN A 184 21.25 1.55 2.03
N LYS A 185 20.59 0.57 1.38
CA LYS A 185 21.22 -0.35 0.42
C LYS A 185 21.66 0.33 -0.88
N TYR A 186 20.96 1.38 -1.31
CA TYR A 186 21.36 2.19 -2.46
C TYR A 186 22.57 3.05 -2.10
N ASP A 187 22.57 3.67 -0.91
CA ASP A 187 23.68 4.50 -0.43
C ASP A 187 24.98 3.69 -0.31
N GLU A 188 24.88 2.46 0.20
CA GLU A 188 25.99 1.52 0.26
C GLU A 188 26.51 1.14 -1.13
N LYS A 189 25.61 0.85 -2.09
CA LYS A 189 26.00 0.56 -3.47
C LYS A 189 26.72 1.74 -4.13
N ILE A 190 26.21 2.96 -3.96
CA ILE A 190 26.84 4.19 -4.47
C ILE A 190 28.22 4.41 -3.83
N ALA A 191 28.34 4.17 -2.52
CA ALA A 191 29.62 4.30 -1.81
C ALA A 191 30.66 3.31 -2.36
N ILE A 192 30.28 2.05 -2.55
CA ILE A 192 31.16 1.02 -3.12
C ILE A 192 31.56 1.39 -4.56
N GLU A 193 30.62 1.83 -5.40
CA GLU A 193 30.92 2.19 -6.79
C GLU A 193 31.85 3.42 -6.88
N SER A 194 31.67 4.41 -5.99
CA SER A 194 32.54 5.59 -5.91
C SER A 194 33.97 5.21 -5.48
N THR A 195 34.10 4.33 -4.50
CA THR A 195 35.39 3.80 -4.03
C THR A 195 36.08 3.00 -5.13
N ASN A 196 35.36 2.15 -5.87
CA ASN A 196 35.92 1.38 -6.98
C ASN A 196 36.36 2.26 -8.16
N LYS A 197 35.64 3.36 -8.45
CA LYS A 197 36.06 4.34 -9.45
C LYS A 197 37.33 5.08 -9.02
N GLN A 198 37.45 5.40 -7.72
CA GLN A 198 38.65 6.03 -7.19
C GLN A 198 39.84 5.08 -7.20
N ILE A 199 39.66 3.85 -6.74
CA ILE A 199 40.66 2.79 -6.81
C ILE A 199 41.11 2.60 -8.27
N SER A 200 40.18 2.46 -9.22
CA SER A 200 40.52 2.32 -10.64
C SER A 200 41.31 3.49 -11.20
N LYS A 201 41.01 4.72 -10.79
CA LYS A 201 41.80 5.90 -11.18
C LYS A 201 43.20 5.84 -10.59
N ASP A 202 43.31 5.49 -9.32
CA ASP A 202 44.59 5.43 -8.60
C ASP A 202 45.45 4.26 -9.10
N THR A 203 44.87 3.10 -9.47
CA THR A 203 45.61 2.01 -10.15
C THR A 203 46.06 2.42 -11.54
N ASN A 204 45.23 3.11 -12.34
CA ASN A 204 45.66 3.57 -13.66
C ASN A 204 46.78 4.63 -13.57
N VAL A 205 46.75 5.50 -12.57
CA VAL A 205 47.82 6.47 -12.30
C VAL A 205 49.09 5.75 -11.81
N ALA A 206 48.97 4.80 -10.89
CA ALA A 206 50.08 4.00 -10.40
C ALA A 206 50.72 3.19 -11.55
N GLN A 207 49.92 2.54 -12.39
CA GLN A 207 50.39 1.72 -13.51
C GLN A 207 51.05 2.58 -14.60
N ASN A 208 50.53 3.79 -14.87
CA ASN A 208 51.19 4.75 -15.76
C ASN A 208 52.49 5.31 -15.16
N SER A 209 52.57 5.51 -13.84
CA SER A 209 53.80 5.95 -13.17
C SER A 209 54.89 4.86 -13.09
N VAL A 210 54.49 3.60 -12.98
CA VAL A 210 55.40 2.44 -13.03
C VAL A 210 55.93 2.23 -14.45
N ASN A 211 55.07 2.36 -15.47
CA ASN A 211 55.49 2.27 -16.87
C ASN A 211 56.39 3.43 -17.31
N ALA A 212 56.21 4.63 -16.72
CA ALA A 212 57.09 5.78 -16.96
C ALA A 212 58.45 5.68 -16.22
N SER A 213 58.57 4.77 -15.25
CA SER A 213 59.80 4.56 -14.46
C SER A 213 60.62 3.34 -14.92
N LEU A 214 60.24 2.69 -16.02
CA LEU A 214 60.86 1.48 -16.59
C LEU A 214 61.69 1.77 -17.85
N ASP A 215 62.40 2.89 -17.88
CA ASP A 215 63.58 3.10 -18.74
C ASP A 215 64.82 3.16 -17.85
N GLU A 216 65.21 2.04 -17.22
CA GLU A 216 66.61 1.66 -16.92
C GLU A 216 66.68 0.18 -16.49
N PRO A 217 67.69 -0.60 -16.90
CA PRO A 217 67.70 -2.05 -16.75
C PRO A 217 68.34 -2.46 -15.42
N SER A 218 67.53 -2.84 -14.42
CA SER A 218 68.06 -3.64 -13.32
C SER A 218 67.05 -4.65 -12.76
N SER A 219 67.52 -5.89 -12.75
CA SER A 219 66.93 -7.13 -12.26
C SER A 219 66.03 -7.00 -11.02
N SER A 220 64.76 -7.37 -11.13
CA SER A 220 63.97 -7.83 -9.98
C SER A 220 62.97 -8.91 -10.41
N TYR A 221 62.90 -9.97 -9.61
CA TYR A 221 62.13 -11.18 -9.86
C TYR A 221 60.63 -10.92 -9.89
N VAL A 222 59.98 -11.20 -11.01
CA VAL A 222 58.52 -11.34 -11.08
C VAL A 222 58.17 -12.69 -10.46
N HIS A 223 57.80 -12.71 -9.18
CA HIS A 223 57.14 -13.87 -8.60
C HIS A 223 55.72 -13.93 -9.18
N SER A 224 55.49 -14.89 -10.09
CA SER A 224 54.14 -15.22 -10.54
C SER A 224 53.42 -15.90 -9.36
N ALA A 225 52.41 -15.23 -8.78
CA ALA A 225 51.60 -15.80 -7.73
C ALA A 225 51.01 -17.14 -8.18
N LYS A 226 51.18 -18.19 -7.37
CA LYS A 226 50.62 -19.50 -7.70
C LYS A 226 49.12 -19.50 -7.50
N THR A 227 48.40 -20.23 -8.34
CA THR A 227 46.99 -20.52 -8.16
C THR A 227 46.78 -22.00 -7.94
N TYR A 228 45.81 -22.35 -7.10
CA TYR A 228 45.44 -23.73 -6.81
C TYR A 228 44.00 -23.98 -7.18
N THR A 229 43.69 -25.20 -7.63
CA THR A 229 42.30 -25.61 -7.83
C THR A 229 41.62 -25.86 -6.48
N LYS A 230 40.30 -25.88 -6.48
CA LYS A 230 39.50 -26.14 -5.30
C LYS A 230 39.82 -27.50 -4.67
N GLU A 231 40.02 -28.54 -5.47
CA GLU A 231 40.34 -29.89 -4.99
C GLU A 231 41.70 -29.90 -4.29
N GLN A 232 42.71 -29.27 -4.91
CA GLN A 232 44.05 -29.17 -4.35
C GLN A 232 44.07 -28.42 -3.02
N LEU A 233 43.31 -27.32 -2.90
CA LEU A 233 43.18 -26.56 -1.65
C LEU A 233 42.48 -27.36 -0.56
N ASN A 234 41.41 -28.07 -0.90
CA ASN A 234 40.73 -28.95 0.04
C ASN A 234 41.64 -30.06 0.57
N ASP A 235 42.40 -30.73 -0.29
CA ASP A 235 43.34 -31.78 0.12
C ASP A 235 44.48 -31.22 0.97
N MET A 236 45.05 -30.07 0.61
CA MET A 236 46.13 -29.41 1.35
C MET A 236 45.67 -28.95 2.75
N VAL A 237 44.52 -28.29 2.85
CA VAL A 237 43.99 -27.82 4.14
C VAL A 237 43.57 -29.00 5.04
N ASN A 238 42.95 -30.05 4.48
CA ASN A 238 42.55 -31.23 5.23
C ASN A 238 43.74 -32.07 5.71
N SER A 239 44.84 -32.10 4.96
CA SER A 239 46.08 -32.76 5.35
C SER A 239 46.98 -31.92 6.26
N GLY A 240 46.60 -30.67 6.56
CA GLY A 240 47.38 -29.73 7.37
C GLY A 240 48.59 -29.13 6.66
N ASN A 241 48.76 -29.38 5.35
CA ASN A 241 49.85 -28.87 4.53
C ASN A 241 49.41 -27.59 3.82
N TYR A 242 49.38 -26.47 4.56
CA TYR A 242 48.93 -25.19 4.03
C TYR A 242 49.87 -24.64 2.94
N PRO A 243 49.34 -24.00 1.87
CA PRO A 243 50.17 -23.34 0.87
C PRO A 243 51.00 -22.21 1.46
N ASP A 244 52.24 -22.08 0.96
CA ASP A 244 53.11 -20.94 1.25
C ASP A 244 52.48 -19.63 0.74
N GLN A 245 52.65 -18.59 1.53
CA GLN A 245 51.97 -17.30 1.38
C GLN A 245 52.99 -16.17 1.22
N LEU A 246 52.68 -15.21 0.34
CA LEU A 246 53.41 -13.95 0.21
C LEU A 246 53.07 -13.00 1.38
N SER A 247 53.80 -11.90 1.48
CA SER A 247 53.55 -10.89 2.51
C SER A 247 52.08 -10.41 2.47
N PRO A 248 51.35 -10.44 3.59
CA PRO A 248 49.94 -10.10 3.61
C PRO A 248 49.71 -8.59 3.42
N VAL A 249 48.66 -8.25 2.68
CA VAL A 249 48.13 -6.89 2.57
C VAL A 249 46.91 -6.79 3.48
N THR A 250 46.94 -5.87 4.44
CA THR A 250 45.83 -5.65 5.38
C THR A 250 45.16 -4.31 5.10
N LYS A 251 43.83 -4.32 4.99
CA LYS A 251 42.99 -3.13 4.84
C LYS A 251 42.02 -3.03 6.02
N ASP A 252 41.84 -1.82 6.52
CA ASP A 252 40.78 -1.51 7.46
C ASP A 252 39.47 -1.38 6.69
N SER A 253 38.40 -2.06 7.13
CA SER A 253 37.09 -1.96 6.48
C SER A 253 36.17 -0.93 7.15
N GLY A 254 36.54 -0.36 8.31
CA GLY A 254 35.77 0.68 8.99
C GLY A 254 34.36 0.26 9.42
N LEU A 255 34.04 -1.02 9.35
CA LEU A 255 32.74 -1.58 9.73
C LEU A 255 32.65 -1.73 11.26
N SER A 256 31.45 -1.53 11.79
CA SER A 256 31.13 -1.88 13.18
C SER A 256 31.26 -3.39 13.40
N PHE A 257 31.47 -3.83 14.65
CA PHE A 257 31.64 -5.25 14.97
C PHE A 257 30.51 -6.13 14.40
N THR A 258 29.25 -5.73 14.60
CA THR A 258 28.08 -6.46 14.09
C THR A 258 28.04 -6.50 12.56
N ALA A 259 28.33 -5.38 11.89
CA ALA A 259 28.35 -5.33 10.43
C ALA A 259 29.49 -6.18 9.86
N CYS A 260 30.67 -6.10 10.46
CA CYS A 260 31.83 -6.90 10.11
C CYS A 260 31.54 -8.39 10.30
N LYS A 261 30.96 -8.79 11.44
CA LYS A 261 30.62 -10.19 11.73
C LYS A 261 29.62 -10.75 10.72
N ASN A 262 28.59 -9.99 10.37
CA ASN A 262 27.60 -10.40 9.37
C ASN A 262 28.23 -10.53 7.98
N SER A 263 29.01 -9.53 7.55
CA SER A 263 29.71 -9.57 6.25
C SER A 263 30.70 -10.74 6.16
N ALA A 264 31.45 -10.99 7.24
CA ALA A 264 32.38 -12.10 7.33
C ALA A 264 31.66 -13.46 7.32
N LEU A 265 30.48 -13.57 7.93
CA LEU A 265 29.63 -14.76 7.86
C LEU A 265 29.08 -14.98 6.46
N ASP A 266 28.65 -13.93 5.77
CA ASP A 266 28.16 -14.02 4.40
C ASP A 266 29.28 -14.51 3.46
N ALA A 267 30.48 -13.93 3.56
CA ALA A 267 31.65 -14.37 2.81
C ALA A 267 32.01 -15.83 3.13
N TYR A 268 31.99 -16.22 4.41
CA TYR A 268 32.21 -17.61 4.81
C TYR A 268 31.18 -18.57 4.19
N ASN A 269 29.89 -18.24 4.27
CA ASN A 269 28.80 -19.09 3.79
C ASN A 269 28.80 -19.24 2.26
N GLN A 270 29.25 -18.22 1.53
CA GLN A 270 29.40 -18.30 0.07
C GLN A 270 30.51 -19.27 -0.36
N VAL A 271 31.53 -19.46 0.48
CA VAL A 271 32.79 -20.11 0.10
C VAL A 271 32.92 -21.53 0.67
N ILE A 272 32.36 -21.80 1.85
CA ILE A 272 32.49 -23.07 2.62
C ILE A 272 32.05 -24.34 1.85
N GLY A 273 31.25 -24.22 0.78
CA GLY A 273 30.78 -25.34 -0.03
C GLY A 273 31.74 -25.76 -1.15
N GLU A 274 32.58 -24.84 -1.62
CA GLU A 274 33.50 -25.08 -2.75
C GLU A 274 34.96 -25.03 -2.33
N TYR A 275 35.28 -24.24 -1.30
CA TYR A 275 36.64 -23.99 -0.85
C TYR A 275 36.77 -24.19 0.66
N PRO A 276 37.99 -24.49 1.15
CA PRO A 276 38.24 -24.53 2.58
C PRO A 276 37.95 -23.18 3.22
N ALA A 277 37.19 -23.20 4.29
CA ALA A 277 36.93 -22.03 5.11
C ALA A 277 36.82 -22.46 6.58
N LYS A 278 37.33 -21.62 7.49
CA LYS A 278 37.35 -21.91 8.93
C LYS A 278 37.06 -20.67 9.73
N LYS A 279 36.16 -20.81 10.71
CA LYS A 279 36.03 -19.85 11.81
C LYS A 279 37.19 -20.08 12.78
N VAL A 280 38.13 -19.14 12.82
CA VAL A 280 39.30 -19.20 13.72
C VAL A 280 38.90 -18.78 15.14
N VAL A 281 38.04 -17.77 15.24
CA VAL A 281 37.44 -17.30 16.50
C VAL A 281 35.97 -16.94 16.25
N ASP A 282 35.06 -17.43 17.08
CA ASP A 282 33.64 -17.04 17.06
C ASP A 282 33.19 -16.73 18.49
N SER A 283 33.28 -15.45 18.86
CA SER A 283 32.84 -14.97 20.17
C SER A 283 31.98 -13.71 20.02
N SER A 284 31.52 -13.17 21.16
CA SER A 284 30.78 -11.91 21.21
C SER A 284 31.66 -10.67 21.04
N ILE A 285 32.97 -10.77 21.28
CA ILE A 285 33.91 -9.63 21.26
C ILE A 285 34.95 -9.70 20.13
N LEU A 286 35.20 -10.90 19.60
CA LEU A 286 36.17 -11.14 18.55
C LEU A 286 35.61 -12.21 17.60
N PHE A 287 35.64 -11.91 16.31
CA PHE A 287 35.21 -12.81 15.26
C PHE A 287 36.26 -12.84 14.15
N ILE A 288 36.82 -14.02 13.87
CA ILE A 288 37.86 -14.19 12.86
C ILE A 288 37.50 -15.37 11.96
N VAL A 289 37.44 -15.14 10.66
CA VAL A 289 37.30 -16.18 9.64
C VAL A 289 38.51 -16.19 8.72
N LYS A 290 38.89 -17.39 8.28
CA LYS A 290 39.95 -17.63 7.32
C LYS A 290 39.40 -18.43 6.16
N LEU A 291 39.59 -17.91 4.95
CA LEU A 291 39.08 -18.44 3.69
C LEU A 291 40.28 -18.70 2.78
N TRP A 292 40.29 -19.86 2.11
CA TRP A 292 41.31 -20.20 1.12
C TRP A 292 40.68 -20.21 -0.26
N THR A 293 40.99 -19.22 -1.10
CA THR A 293 40.53 -19.13 -2.48
C THR A 293 41.64 -19.57 -3.43
N ASN A 294 41.33 -19.67 -4.72
CA ASN A 294 42.24 -20.10 -5.78
C ASN A 294 43.51 -19.25 -5.90
N ASP A 295 43.43 -17.97 -5.54
CA ASP A 295 44.45 -16.94 -5.70
C ASP A 295 45.15 -16.55 -4.40
N GLY A 296 44.61 -16.95 -3.25
CA GLY A 296 45.24 -16.64 -1.97
C GLY A 296 44.39 -16.98 -0.76
N VAL A 297 44.80 -16.44 0.37
CA VAL A 297 44.15 -16.58 1.67
C VAL A 297 43.58 -15.23 2.08
N ILE A 298 42.31 -15.24 2.50
CA ILE A 298 41.62 -14.07 3.03
C ILE A 298 41.31 -14.33 4.51
N VAL A 299 41.74 -13.41 5.37
CA VAL A 299 41.43 -13.41 6.79
C VAL A 299 40.61 -12.16 7.10
N ILE A 300 39.41 -12.34 7.63
CA ILE A 300 38.57 -11.23 8.09
C ILE A 300 38.55 -11.28 9.61
N SER A 301 38.91 -10.18 10.25
CA SER A 301 38.95 -10.03 11.70
C SER A 301 38.09 -8.86 12.14
N CYS A 302 37.17 -9.12 13.06
CA CYS A 302 36.25 -8.14 13.64
C CYS A 302 36.50 -8.10 15.15
N SER A 303 36.96 -6.96 15.67
CA SER A 303 37.21 -6.73 17.09
C SER A 303 36.24 -5.67 17.62
N GLU A 304 35.39 -6.05 18.57
CA GLU A 304 34.54 -5.14 19.32
C GLU A 304 35.34 -4.20 20.25
N PRO A 305 36.29 -4.68 21.08
CA PRO A 305 37.01 -3.80 22.01
C PRO A 305 37.88 -2.77 21.29
N ASP A 306 38.46 -3.13 20.14
CA ASP A 306 39.30 -2.23 19.35
C ASP A 306 38.49 -1.40 18.35
N GLN A 307 37.18 -1.64 18.24
CA GLN A 307 36.30 -1.09 17.19
C GLN A 307 36.90 -1.20 15.78
N LYS A 308 37.64 -2.29 15.53
CA LYS A 308 38.45 -2.44 14.34
C LYS A 308 37.99 -3.64 13.54
N SER A 309 37.85 -3.44 12.23
CA SER A 309 37.56 -4.49 11.27
C SER A 309 38.64 -4.48 10.20
N THR A 310 39.27 -5.63 9.99
CA THR A 310 40.38 -5.75 9.03
C THR A 310 40.17 -6.92 8.10
N ILE A 311 40.49 -6.71 6.83
CA ILE A 311 40.56 -7.75 5.82
C ILE A 311 42.03 -7.86 5.42
N THR A 312 42.60 -9.03 5.68
CA THR A 312 43.98 -9.37 5.34
C THR A 312 43.97 -10.37 4.21
N GLN A 313 44.61 -10.04 3.09
CA GLN A 313 44.75 -10.92 1.93
C GLN A 313 46.23 -11.26 1.71
N SER A 314 46.52 -12.52 1.42
CA SER A 314 47.86 -12.98 1.08
C SER A 314 47.79 -13.91 -0.12
N GLU A 315 48.50 -13.58 -1.18
CA GLU A 315 48.63 -14.42 -2.37
C GLU A 315 49.56 -15.61 -2.13
N TYR A 316 49.44 -16.67 -2.92
CA TYR A 316 50.33 -17.83 -2.76
C TYR A 316 51.68 -17.66 -3.46
N LYS A 317 52.72 -18.28 -2.86
CA LYS A 317 54.09 -18.32 -3.37
C LYS A 317 54.34 -19.49 -4.32
#